data_AF-A0A661MAC7-F1
#
_entry.id   AF-A0A661MAC7-F1
#
_cell.length_a   1.000
_cell.length_b   1.000
_cell.length_c   1.000
_cell.angle_alpha   90.00
_cell.angle_beta   90.00
_cell.angle_gamma   90.00
#
_symmetry.space_group_name_H-M   'P 1'
#
loop_
_entity.id
_entity.type
_entity.pdbx_description
1 polymer ?
#
loop_
_entity_poly.entity_id
_entity_poly.type
_entity_poly.pdbx_seq_one_letter_code
_entity_poly.pdbx_strand_id
1 'polypeptide(L)'
;YFLPDFWNLGTASDGCISAGRQGGYLYIDWNGKVMPCVFVPYSPVNINEVYQQGKTLNDVLEEPFFKAIRQWQDRYGYAATRPEETRNWMMPCIIRDHHADFRRILEATEPDPEDKAALQAMVDPTYRDGLIKYDEALAQLMDPIWEQEYLSGNGRGPQNDGERAEGVH
;
A
#
# COMPACT_ATOMS: atom_id res chain seq x y z
N TYR A 1 -8.05 -20.41 11.66
CA TYR A 1 -7.64 -20.22 10.26
C TYR A 1 -7.55 -18.73 10.01
N PHE A 2 -6.43 -18.24 9.48
CA PHE A 2 -6.22 -16.83 9.14
C PHE A 2 -6.45 -16.67 7.64
N LEU A 3 -7.36 -15.77 7.24
CA LEU A 3 -7.67 -15.48 5.85
C LEU A 3 -7.22 -14.06 5.52
N PRO A 4 -6.04 -13.88 4.89
CA PRO A 4 -5.60 -12.57 4.45
C PRO A 4 -6.49 -12.04 3.32
N ASP A 5 -6.76 -10.73 3.34
CA ASP A 5 -7.31 -9.99 2.20
C ASP A 5 -6.31 -8.92 1.75
N PHE A 6 -6.54 -8.35 0.56
CA PHE A 6 -5.60 -7.42 -0.08
C PHE A 6 -5.51 -6.04 0.59
N TRP A 7 -6.39 -5.72 1.54
CA TRP A 7 -6.60 -4.36 2.03
C TRP A 7 -6.41 -4.21 3.55
N ASN A 8 -7.11 -5.02 4.33
CA ASN A 8 -7.28 -4.84 5.77
C ASN A 8 -6.16 -5.45 6.59
N LEU A 9 -5.26 -6.21 5.95
CA LEU A 9 -4.23 -7.00 6.62
C LEU A 9 -2.82 -6.57 6.25
N GLY A 10 -2.63 -5.27 5.95
CA GLY A 10 -1.31 -4.67 5.76
C GLY A 10 -0.37 -4.91 6.94
N THR A 11 -0.89 -5.02 8.16
CA THR A 11 -0.11 -5.34 9.37
C THR A 11 0.51 -6.74 9.38
N ALA A 12 -0.04 -7.68 8.60
CA ALA A 12 0.50 -9.02 8.44
C ALA A 12 1.53 -9.13 7.30
N SER A 13 1.69 -8.07 6.50
CA SER A 13 2.54 -8.04 5.31
C SER A 13 3.49 -6.86 5.27
N ASP A 14 3.74 -6.17 6.38
CA ASP A 14 4.57 -4.96 6.46
C ASP A 14 4.09 -3.84 5.50
N GLY A 15 2.78 -3.62 5.44
CA GLY A 15 2.11 -2.67 4.55
C GLY A 15 1.75 -3.25 3.18
N CYS A 16 1.53 -2.36 2.21
CA CYS A 16 1.11 -2.75 0.85
C CYS A 16 2.24 -3.44 0.08
N ILE A 17 1.93 -4.56 -0.58
CA ILE A 17 2.88 -5.39 -1.35
C ILE A 17 2.90 -5.10 -2.87
N SER A 18 2.30 -4.00 -3.32
CA SER A 18 2.25 -3.61 -4.74
C SER A 18 3.60 -3.11 -5.28
N ALA A 19 3.65 -2.85 -6.59
CA ALA A 19 4.77 -2.19 -7.28
C ALA A 19 6.10 -2.97 -7.27
N GLY A 20 6.05 -4.27 -7.01
CA GLY A 20 7.22 -5.14 -7.07
C GLY A 20 8.28 -4.83 -6.01
N ARG A 21 7.89 -4.34 -4.82
CA ARG A 21 8.82 -4.28 -3.68
C ARG A 21 9.29 -5.69 -3.29
N GLN A 22 10.33 -5.79 -2.47
CA GLN A 22 10.82 -7.08 -1.98
C GLN A 22 9.69 -7.84 -1.24
N GLY A 23 9.46 -9.10 -1.62
CA GLY A 23 8.32 -9.89 -1.13
C GLY A 23 6.95 -9.49 -1.67
N GLY A 24 6.91 -8.56 -2.63
CA GLY A 24 5.70 -8.06 -3.27
C GLY A 24 5.46 -8.60 -4.68
N TYR A 25 4.57 -7.93 -5.41
CA TYR A 25 4.16 -8.35 -6.76
C TYR A 25 3.93 -7.17 -7.71
N LEU A 26 3.87 -7.49 -9.00
CA LEU A 26 3.32 -6.67 -10.08
C LEU A 26 2.13 -7.40 -10.69
N TYR A 27 1.18 -6.66 -11.21
CA TYR A 27 0.05 -7.19 -11.97
C TYR A 27 0.33 -7.04 -13.46
N ILE A 28 0.09 -8.09 -14.25
CA ILE A 28 0.19 -8.04 -15.71
C ILE A 28 -1.16 -8.50 -16.27
N ASP A 29 -1.81 -7.65 -17.06
CA ASP A 29 -3.09 -7.98 -17.68
C ASP A 29 -2.92 -8.89 -18.92
N TRP A 30 -4.04 -9.30 -19.52
CA TRP A 30 -4.02 -10.16 -20.72
C TRP A 30 -3.48 -9.44 -21.98
N ASN A 31 -3.40 -8.10 -21.98
CA ASN A 31 -2.82 -7.32 -23.07
C ASN A 31 -1.31 -7.06 -22.86
N GLY A 32 -0.77 -7.47 -21.71
CA GLY A 32 0.62 -7.26 -21.32
C GLY A 32 0.89 -5.93 -20.62
N LYS A 33 -0.12 -5.12 -20.29
CA LYS A 33 0.07 -3.91 -19.46
C LYS A 33 0.52 -4.31 -18.07
N VAL A 34 1.59 -3.69 -17.58
CA VAL A 34 2.15 -3.97 -16.26
C VAL A 34 1.74 -2.87 -15.29
N MET A 35 1.07 -3.25 -14.20
CA MET A 35 0.52 -2.35 -13.20
C MET A 35 1.03 -2.69 -11.80
N PRO A 36 1.04 -1.72 -10.85
CA PRO A 36 1.52 -1.97 -9.50
C PRO A 36 0.69 -3.02 -8.74
N CYS A 37 -0.62 -3.01 -8.99
CA CYS A 37 -1.66 -3.79 -8.33
C CYS A 37 -2.87 -3.80 -9.24
N VAL A 38 -3.72 -4.83 -9.18
CA VAL A 38 -4.98 -4.89 -9.96
C VAL A 38 -5.93 -3.71 -9.65
N PHE A 39 -5.77 -3.06 -8.50
CA PHE A 39 -6.55 -1.89 -8.11
C PHE A 39 -5.89 -0.54 -8.47
N VAL A 40 -4.72 -0.55 -9.12
CA VAL A 40 -4.00 0.63 -9.60
C VAL A 40 -3.90 0.55 -11.13
N PRO A 41 -4.96 0.95 -11.85
CA PRO A 41 -5.14 0.64 -13.28
C PRO A 41 -4.34 1.60 -14.18
N TYR A 42 -3.05 1.75 -13.91
CA TYR A 42 -2.14 2.63 -14.64
C TYR A 42 -0.81 1.93 -14.89
N SER A 43 -0.37 1.94 -16.14
CA SER A 43 0.70 1.10 -16.65
C SER A 43 1.75 1.96 -17.35
N PRO A 44 3.02 1.98 -16.88
CA PRO A 44 4.08 2.72 -17.56
C PRO A 44 4.62 1.95 -18.78
N VAL A 45 4.40 0.63 -18.85
CA VAL A 45 5.00 -0.25 -19.88
C VAL A 45 4.10 -1.42 -20.28
N ASN A 46 4.37 -1.98 -21.46
CA ASN A 46 3.83 -3.27 -21.88
C ASN A 46 4.95 -4.34 -21.90
N ILE A 47 4.72 -5.49 -21.25
CA ILE A 47 5.72 -6.56 -21.13
C ILE A 47 6.15 -7.14 -22.48
N ASN A 48 5.25 -7.16 -23.46
CA ASN A 48 5.57 -7.65 -24.80
C ASN A 48 6.60 -6.74 -25.50
N GLU A 49 6.43 -5.42 -25.36
CA GLU A 49 7.34 -4.43 -25.92
C GLU A 49 8.69 -4.44 -25.21
N VAL A 50 8.68 -4.58 -23.87
CA VAL A 50 9.89 -4.74 -23.05
C VAL A 50 10.73 -5.91 -23.57
N TYR A 51 10.12 -7.09 -23.76
CA TYR A 51 10.85 -8.25 -24.26
C TYR A 51 11.28 -8.12 -25.73
N GLN A 52 10.48 -7.47 -26.58
CA GLN A 52 10.89 -7.17 -27.97
C GLN A 52 12.10 -6.25 -28.03
N GLN A 53 12.27 -5.36 -27.05
CA GLN A 53 13.43 -4.49 -26.91
C GLN A 53 14.66 -5.19 -26.30
N GLY A 54 14.55 -6.49 -25.96
CA GLY A 54 15.61 -7.24 -25.29
C GLY A 54 15.80 -6.88 -23.81
N LYS A 55 14.85 -6.15 -23.22
CA LYS A 55 14.82 -5.82 -21.79
C LYS A 55 14.21 -6.97 -20.98
N THR A 56 14.23 -6.84 -19.66
CA THR A 56 13.85 -7.87 -18.70
C THR A 56 12.82 -7.35 -17.69
N LEU A 57 12.29 -8.24 -16.84
CA LEU A 57 11.45 -7.84 -15.70
C LEU A 57 12.19 -6.92 -14.71
N ASN A 58 13.53 -6.98 -14.63
CA ASN A 58 14.27 -6.05 -13.80
C ASN A 58 14.16 -4.63 -14.34
N ASP A 59 14.22 -4.45 -15.66
CA ASP A 59 14.01 -3.14 -16.29
C ASP A 59 12.60 -2.61 -16.02
N VAL A 60 11.59 -3.50 -16.06
CA VAL A 60 10.21 -3.18 -15.68
C VAL A 60 10.15 -2.71 -14.24
N LEU A 61 10.72 -3.43 -13.28
CA LEU A 61 10.75 -3.02 -11.88
C LEU A 61 11.36 -1.63 -11.71
N GLU A 62 12.35 -1.31 -12.53
CA GLU A 62 13.08 -0.05 -12.49
C GLU A 62 12.37 1.14 -13.14
N GLU A 63 11.17 0.97 -13.69
CA GLU A 63 10.34 2.04 -14.24
C GLU A 63 10.02 3.11 -13.17
N PRO A 64 10.02 4.42 -13.54
CA PRO A 64 9.84 5.52 -12.59
C PRO A 64 8.57 5.41 -11.74
N PHE A 65 7.45 4.97 -12.33
CA PHE A 65 6.19 4.82 -11.63
C PHE A 65 6.25 3.79 -10.50
N PHE A 66 6.81 2.60 -10.76
CA PHE A 66 6.95 1.59 -9.71
C PHE A 66 7.96 2.01 -8.64
N LYS A 67 9.09 2.60 -9.04
CA LYS A 67 10.09 3.14 -8.11
C LYS A 67 9.49 4.17 -7.16
N ALA A 68 8.71 5.13 -7.69
CA ALA A 68 8.10 6.17 -6.88
C ALA A 68 7.13 5.59 -5.83
N ILE A 69 6.34 4.57 -6.21
CA ILE A 69 5.46 3.87 -5.26
C ILE A 69 6.28 3.13 -4.19
N ARG A 70 7.35 2.42 -4.56
CA ARG A 70 8.22 1.72 -3.59
C ARG A 70 8.90 2.70 -2.62
N GLN A 71 9.40 3.82 -3.13
CA GLN A 71 9.96 4.88 -2.29
C GLN A 71 8.93 5.49 -1.33
N TRP A 72 7.67 5.60 -1.76
CA TRP A 72 6.59 5.99 -0.86
C TRP A 72 6.33 4.92 0.21
N GLN A 73 6.27 3.64 -0.17
CA GLN A 73 6.10 2.52 0.77
C GLN A 73 7.21 2.48 1.82
N ASP A 74 8.46 2.71 1.42
CA ASP A 74 9.62 2.81 2.32
C ASP A 74 9.40 3.88 3.38
N ARG A 75 9.05 5.11 2.95
CA ARG A 75 8.76 6.24 3.84
C ARG A 75 7.51 6.01 4.70
N TYR A 76 6.56 5.24 4.21
CA TYR A 76 5.33 4.91 4.93
C TYR A 76 5.56 3.88 6.04
N GLY A 77 6.62 3.10 5.96
CA GLY A 77 7.02 2.21 7.05
C GLY A 77 7.69 0.92 6.61
N TYR A 78 7.74 0.61 5.31
CA TYR A 78 8.38 -0.64 4.88
C TYR A 78 9.88 -0.68 5.20
N ALA A 79 10.55 0.47 5.15
CA ALA A 79 11.96 0.60 5.50
C ALA A 79 12.18 0.92 7.00
N ALA A 80 11.11 0.97 7.80
CA ALA A 80 11.21 1.24 9.23
C ALA A 80 11.94 0.12 9.95
N THR A 81 12.75 0.49 10.94
CA THR A 81 13.46 -0.48 11.79
C THR A 81 12.83 -0.58 13.17
N ARG A 82 11.94 0.35 13.51
CA ARG A 82 11.23 0.44 14.79
C ARG A 82 9.73 0.67 14.55
N PRO A 83 8.82 0.08 15.34
CA PRO A 83 7.38 0.24 15.15
C PRO A 83 6.90 1.70 15.09
N GLU A 84 7.44 2.59 15.90
CA GLU A 84 7.11 4.02 15.94
C GLU A 84 7.52 4.81 14.68
N GLU A 85 8.38 4.23 13.83
CA GLU A 85 8.73 4.79 12.52
C GLU A 85 7.72 4.38 11.44
N THR A 86 6.89 3.35 11.71
CA THR A 86 5.84 2.90 10.80
C THR A 86 4.61 3.78 10.89
N ARG A 87 4.00 4.07 9.73
CA ARG A 87 2.69 4.71 9.64
C ARG A 87 1.59 3.65 9.73
N ASN A 88 0.34 4.09 9.62
CA ASN A 88 -0.84 3.27 9.84
C ASN A 88 -1.01 2.16 8.78
N TRP A 89 -0.50 0.96 9.04
CA TRP A 89 -0.64 -0.18 8.11
C TRP A 89 -2.06 -0.76 8.01
N MET A 90 -3.03 -0.24 8.76
CA MET A 90 -4.46 -0.48 8.49
C MET A 90 -4.97 0.36 7.30
N MET A 91 -4.18 1.32 6.85
CA MET A 91 -4.40 2.17 5.68
C MET A 91 -3.22 2.04 4.69
N PRO A 92 -2.92 0.83 4.17
CA PRO A 92 -1.66 0.57 3.51
C PRO A 92 -1.59 1.06 2.05
N CYS A 93 -2.73 1.30 1.40
CA CYS A 93 -2.78 1.42 -0.06
C CYS A 93 -2.69 2.86 -0.54
N ILE A 94 -1.67 3.13 -1.35
CA ILE A 94 -1.40 4.48 -1.84
C ILE A 94 -2.55 5.10 -2.63
N ILE A 95 -3.30 4.33 -3.43
CA ILE A 95 -4.34 4.89 -4.32
C ILE A 95 -5.68 5.17 -3.63
N ARG A 96 -5.97 4.56 -2.48
CA ARG A 96 -7.31 4.63 -1.85
C ARG A 96 -7.28 5.02 -0.38
N ASP A 97 -6.11 4.96 0.25
CA ASP A 97 -5.92 5.42 1.62
C ASP A 97 -5.00 6.66 1.66
N HIS A 98 -4.27 6.96 0.57
CA HIS A 98 -3.33 8.09 0.43
C HIS A 98 -3.39 8.74 -0.96
N HIS A 99 -4.59 8.96 -1.47
CA HIS A 99 -4.84 9.35 -2.86
C HIS A 99 -4.10 10.63 -3.25
N ALA A 100 -3.95 11.60 -2.35
CA ALA A 100 -3.17 12.82 -2.62
C ALA A 100 -1.70 12.52 -2.98
N ASP A 101 -1.06 11.59 -2.29
CA ASP A 101 0.30 11.15 -2.61
C ASP A 101 0.34 10.35 -3.92
N PHE A 102 -0.65 9.47 -4.12
CA PHE A 102 -0.79 8.76 -5.38
C PHE A 102 -0.90 9.72 -6.58
N ARG A 103 -1.68 10.80 -6.47
CA ARG A 103 -1.81 11.82 -7.52
C ARG A 103 -0.50 12.50 -7.84
N ARG A 104 0.30 12.84 -6.83
CA ARG A 104 1.64 13.42 -7.03
C ARG A 104 2.55 12.48 -7.82
N ILE A 105 2.52 11.19 -7.51
CA ILE A 105 3.29 10.18 -8.25
C ILE A 105 2.77 10.02 -9.67
N LEU A 106 1.45 9.93 -9.83
CA LEU A 106 0.79 9.77 -11.13
C LEU A 106 1.15 10.95 -12.06
N GLU A 107 1.08 12.17 -11.56
CA GLU A 107 1.44 13.40 -12.30
C GLU A 107 2.94 13.49 -12.61
N ALA A 108 3.80 13.00 -11.72
CA ALA A 108 5.25 13.03 -11.92
C ALA A 108 5.79 11.95 -12.87
N THR A 109 5.02 10.89 -13.11
CA THR A 109 5.49 9.71 -13.86
C THR A 109 4.63 9.38 -15.08
N GLU A 110 3.47 10.01 -15.23
CA GLU A 110 2.58 9.98 -16.40
C GLU A 110 2.35 8.58 -16.99
N PRO A 111 2.02 7.53 -16.20
CA PRO A 111 1.72 6.22 -16.75
C PRO A 111 0.40 6.23 -17.54
N ASP A 112 0.27 5.32 -18.51
CA ASP A 112 -0.93 5.21 -19.31
C ASP A 112 -2.08 4.57 -18.52
N PRO A 113 -3.32 5.07 -18.63
CA PRO A 113 -4.48 4.38 -18.08
C PRO A 113 -4.68 3.00 -18.73
N GLU A 114 -5.11 2.02 -17.93
CA GLU A 114 -5.43 0.68 -18.42
C GLU A 114 -6.55 0.71 -19.46
N ASP A 115 -7.61 1.47 -19.19
CA ASP A 115 -8.79 1.57 -20.03
C ASP A 115 -9.46 2.96 -19.98
N LYS A 116 -10.65 3.07 -20.58
CA LYS A 116 -11.42 4.32 -20.61
C LYS A 116 -11.92 4.74 -19.22
N ALA A 117 -12.23 3.79 -18.34
CA ALA A 117 -12.71 4.09 -17.00
C ALA A 117 -11.56 4.62 -16.13
N ALA A 118 -10.37 4.03 -16.22
CA ALA A 118 -9.15 4.52 -15.60
C ALA A 118 -8.81 5.94 -16.10
N LEU A 119 -8.92 6.19 -17.41
CA LEU A 119 -8.73 7.54 -17.96
C LEU A 119 -9.76 8.54 -17.41
N GLN A 120 -11.04 8.17 -17.37
CA GLN A 120 -12.08 9.03 -16.81
C GLN A 120 -11.81 9.37 -15.35
N ALA A 121 -11.45 8.37 -14.53
CA ALA A 121 -11.09 8.57 -13.12
C ALA A 121 -9.83 9.44 -12.95
N MET A 122 -8.84 9.28 -13.85
CA MET A 122 -7.61 10.07 -13.84
C MET A 122 -7.88 11.57 -14.02
N VAL A 123 -8.75 11.93 -14.98
CA VAL A 123 -8.98 13.32 -15.38
C VAL A 123 -10.13 14.02 -14.63
N ASP A 124 -10.94 13.28 -13.87
CA ASP A 124 -12.06 13.84 -13.12
C ASP A 124 -11.59 14.47 -11.78
N PRO A 125 -11.66 15.81 -11.64
CA PRO A 125 -11.27 16.48 -10.41
C PRO A 125 -12.21 16.17 -9.25
N THR A 126 -13.50 15.89 -9.51
CA THR A 126 -14.46 15.51 -8.47
C THR A 126 -14.14 14.15 -7.90
N TYR A 127 -13.76 13.19 -8.76
CA TYR A 127 -13.31 11.88 -8.32
C TYR A 127 -12.05 11.97 -7.46
N ARG A 128 -11.07 12.75 -7.93
CA ARG A 128 -9.82 13.04 -7.18
C ARG A 128 -10.12 13.61 -5.81
N ASP A 129 -10.86 14.72 -5.75
CA ASP A 129 -11.11 15.46 -4.51
C ASP A 129 -11.99 14.65 -3.53
N GLY A 130 -12.91 13.85 -4.07
CA GLY A 130 -13.74 12.93 -3.30
C GLY A 130 -12.91 11.85 -2.60
N LEU A 131 -11.95 11.23 -3.29
CA LEU A 131 -11.05 10.25 -2.69
C LEU A 131 -10.15 10.90 -1.64
N ILE A 132 -9.52 12.05 -1.93
CA ILE A 132 -8.69 12.74 -0.93
C ILE A 132 -9.47 13.01 0.37
N LYS A 133 -10.70 13.52 0.25
CA LYS A 133 -11.56 13.77 1.41
C LYS A 133 -11.96 12.49 2.15
N TYR A 134 -12.21 11.40 1.41
CA TYR A 134 -12.52 10.11 2.01
C TYR A 134 -11.33 9.60 2.84
N ASP A 135 -10.13 9.64 2.26
CA ASP A 135 -8.89 9.18 2.89
C ASP A 135 -8.59 9.97 4.17
N GLU A 136 -8.76 11.30 4.14
CA GLU A 136 -8.62 12.17 5.31
C GLU A 136 -9.62 11.83 6.43
N ALA A 137 -10.87 11.58 6.07
CA ALA A 137 -11.89 11.18 7.04
C ALA A 137 -11.63 9.79 7.61
N LEU A 138 -11.12 8.87 6.80
CA LEU A 138 -10.74 7.53 7.23
C LEU A 138 -9.54 7.59 8.20
N ALA A 139 -8.52 8.39 7.90
CA ALA A 139 -7.36 8.59 8.77
C ALA A 139 -7.76 9.12 10.15
N GLN A 140 -8.69 10.08 10.22
CA GLN A 140 -9.21 10.59 11.49
C GLN A 140 -9.83 9.50 12.39
N LEU A 141 -10.35 8.44 11.79
CA LEU A 141 -10.94 7.30 12.51
C LEU A 141 -9.91 6.22 12.83
N MET A 142 -9.01 5.93 11.89
CA MET A 142 -8.09 4.78 11.97
C MET A 142 -6.80 5.10 12.70
N ASP A 143 -6.29 6.33 12.63
CA ASP A 143 -5.02 6.70 13.27
C ASP A 143 -5.07 6.58 14.80
N PRO A 144 -6.15 6.98 15.51
CA PRO A 144 -6.23 6.75 16.95
C PRO A 144 -6.19 5.25 17.31
N ILE A 145 -6.79 4.40 16.49
CA ILE A 145 -6.78 2.94 16.69
C ILE A 145 -5.36 2.41 16.45
N TRP A 146 -4.67 2.90 15.41
CA TRP A 146 -3.28 2.56 15.13
C TRP A 146 -2.37 2.89 16.32
N GLU A 147 -2.46 4.13 16.79
CA GLU A 147 -1.70 4.61 17.94
C GLU A 147 -1.96 3.78 19.18
N GLN A 148 -3.23 3.47 19.47
CA GLN A 148 -3.61 2.71 20.66
C GLN A 148 -3.17 1.24 20.59
N GLU A 149 -3.47 0.54 19.50
CA GLU A 149 -3.35 -0.92 19.44
C GLU A 149 -1.97 -1.39 18.96
N TYR A 150 -1.24 -0.56 18.20
CA TYR A 150 0.02 -0.96 17.57
C TYR A 150 1.25 -0.20 18.09
N LEU A 151 1.10 1.06 18.50
CA LEU A 151 2.23 1.89 18.94
C LEU A 151 2.30 2.10 20.45
N SER A 152 1.16 2.18 21.13
CA SER A 152 1.13 2.26 22.59
C SER A 152 1.54 0.89 23.14
N GLY A 153 2.62 0.84 23.93
CA GLY A 153 3.15 -0.39 24.54
C GLY A 153 2.20 -1.11 25.51
N ASN A 154 0.91 -0.78 25.48
CA ASN A 154 -0.19 -1.42 26.21
C ASN A 154 -0.79 -2.61 25.45
N GLY A 155 -0.21 -3.02 24.31
CA GLY A 155 -0.54 -4.31 23.72
C GLY A 155 -0.60 -5.34 24.84
N ARG A 156 -1.79 -5.90 25.08
CA ARG A 156 -2.04 -6.84 26.17
C ARG A 156 -1.11 -8.04 25.96
N GLY A 157 0.09 -7.96 26.51
CA GLY A 157 0.93 -9.12 26.73
C GLY A 157 0.13 -10.13 27.55
N PRO A 158 0.44 -11.43 27.46
CA PRO A 158 -0.26 -12.43 28.25
C PRO A 158 -0.29 -11.95 29.70
N GLN A 159 -1.49 -11.74 30.24
CA GLN A 159 -1.68 -11.49 31.65
C GLN A 159 -1.10 -12.72 32.35
N ASN A 160 0.08 -12.57 32.95
CA ASN A 160 0.55 -13.53 33.93
C ASN A 160 -0.45 -13.42 35.08
N ASP A 161 -1.43 -14.31 35.10
CA ASP A 161 -2.30 -14.57 36.24
C ASP A 161 -1.44 -15.19 37.36
N GLY A 162 -0.54 -14.38 37.91
CA GLY A 162 0.21 -14.65 39.12
C GLY A 162 -0.61 -14.23 40.33
N GLU A 163 -1.81 -14.80 40.51
CA GLU A 163 -2.52 -14.68 41.78
C GLU A 163 -2.05 -15.77 42.74
N ARG A 164 -1.14 -15.32 43.61
CA ARG A 164 -0.95 -15.69 45.01
C ARG A 164 -1.97 -16.71 45.55
N ALA A 165 -1.53 -17.95 45.73
CA ALA A 165 -2.09 -18.85 46.74
C ALA A 165 -1.14 -18.88 47.94
N GLU A 166 -1.18 -17.84 48.77
CA GLU A 166 -0.74 -17.95 50.16
C GLU A 166 -2.00 -18.00 51.05
N GLY A 167 -2.24 -19.20 51.59
CA GLY A 167 -2.81 -19.46 52.91
C GLY A 167 -4.24 -19.02 53.20
N VAL A 168 -5.10 -20.00 53.55
CA VAL A 168 -5.85 -20.01 54.82
C VAL A 168 -6.37 -21.44 55.10
N HIS A 169 -6.06 -21.90 56.33
CA HIS A 169 -6.48 -23.10 57.09
C HIS A 169 -5.73 -24.43 56.87
#